data_AF-A0A538L6G6-F1
#
_entry.id   AF-A0A538L6G6-F1
#
_cell.length_a   1.000
_cell.length_b   1.000
_cell.length_c   1.000
_cell.angle_alpha   90.00
_cell.angle_beta   90.00
_cell.angle_gamma   90.00
#
_symmetry.space_group_name_H-M   'P 1'
#
loop_
_entity.id
_entity.type
_entity.pdbx_description
1 polymer ?
#
loop_
_entity_poly.entity_id
_entity_poly.type
_entity_poly.pdbx_seq_one_letter_code
_entity_poly.pdbx_strand_id
1 'polypeptide(L)' 'MSVVEITAAQAAALARLADSFGLVAIHQVAPAGDLYVTPHGDTAGFRIAADGAVSEIGETLPAP' A
#
# COMPACT_ATOMS: atom_id res chain seq x y z
N MET A 1 -12.23 8.26 -15.68
CA MET A 1 -12.05 8.18 -14.21
C MET A 1 -12.01 6.70 -13.87
N SER A 2 -10.83 6.18 -13.55
CA SER A 2 -10.67 4.77 -13.20
C SER A 2 -10.95 4.62 -11.72
N VAL A 3 -11.90 3.77 -11.36
CA VAL A 3 -12.16 3.41 -9.96
C VAL A 3 -11.25 2.24 -9.62
N VAL A 4 -10.51 2.37 -8.52
CA VAL A 4 -9.67 1.30 -7.97
C VAL A 4 -10.41 0.75 -6.75
N GLU A 5 -10.75 -0.53 -6.79
CA GLU A 5 -11.37 -1.23 -5.66
C GLU A 5 -10.29 -1.88 -4.80
N ILE A 6 -10.39 -1.69 -3.49
CA ILE A 6 -9.55 -2.35 -2.48
C ILE A 6 -10.45 -2.97 -1.41
N THR A 7 -9.95 -3.98 -0.71
CA THR A 7 -10.73 -4.62 0.37
C THR A 7 -10.79 -3.73 1.61
N ALA A 8 -11.78 -3.97 2.47
CA ALA A 8 -11.87 -3.29 3.77
C ALA A 8 -10.63 -3.56 4.66
N ALA A 9 -10.04 -4.76 4.56
CA ALA A 9 -8.85 -5.11 5.30
C ALA A 9 -7.63 -4.31 4.82
N GLN A 10 -7.51 -4.10 3.51
CA GLN A 10 -6.46 -3.25 2.93
C GLN A 10 -6.63 -1.79 3.33
N ALA A 11 -7.87 -1.27 3.29
CA ALA A 11 -8.15 0.09 3.73
C ALA A 11 -7.78 0.29 5.21
N ALA A 12 -8.08 -0.68 6.07
CA ALA A 12 -7.69 -0.62 7.48
C ALA A 12 -6.17 -0.70 7.69
N ALA A 13 -5.46 -1.54 6.93
CA ALA A 13 -4.00 -1.62 7.00
C ALA A 13 -3.33 -0.33 6.49
N LEU A 14 -3.84 0.24 5.40
CA LEU A 14 -3.39 1.52 4.88
C LEU A 14 -3.59 2.65 5.89
N ALA A 15 -4.75 2.70 6.56
CA ALA A 15 -5.03 3.68 7.61
C ALA A 15 -4.03 3.56 8.77
N ARG A 16 -3.69 2.34 9.20
CA ARG A 16 -2.67 2.13 10.26
C ARG A 16 -1.28 2.60 9.85
N LEU A 17 -0.90 2.39 8.58
CA LEU A 17 0.36 2.93 8.06
C LEU A 17 0.32 4.46 8.04
N ALA A 18 -0.80 5.05 7.61
CA ALA A 18 -0.96 6.51 7.63
C ALA A 18 -0.93 7.09 9.05
N ASP A 19 -1.49 6.41 10.04
CA ASP A 19 -1.40 6.83 11.44
C ASP A 19 0.04 6.76 11.97
N SER A 20 0.85 5.82 11.48
CA SER A 20 2.23 5.59 11.93
C SER A 20 3.24 6.53 11.25
N PHE A 21 3.06 6.80 9.96
CA PHE A 21 4.01 7.52 9.13
C PHE A 21 3.48 8.85 8.57
N GLY A 22 2.21 9.15 8.78
CA GLY A 22 1.53 10.31 8.19
C GLY A 22 1.03 10.01 6.78
N LEU A 23 1.65 10.63 5.78
CA LEU A 23 1.18 10.49 4.40
C LEU A 23 1.72 9.19 3.79
N VAL A 24 0.86 8.43 3.12
CA VAL A 24 1.23 7.19 2.43
C VAL A 24 0.82 7.28 0.96
N ALA A 25 1.77 7.11 0.05
CA ALA A 25 1.56 7.08 -1.38
C ALA A 25 1.21 5.66 -1.84
N ILE A 26 0.15 5.53 -2.63
CA ILE A 26 -0.21 4.27 -3.30
C ILE A 26 0.43 4.27 -4.69
N HIS A 27 1.27 3.28 -4.97
CA HIS A 27 1.97 3.16 -6.25
C HIS A 27 1.23 2.24 -7.22
N GLN A 28 0.74 1.12 -6.72
CA GLN A 28 0.13 0.10 -7.55
C GLN A 28 -0.93 -0.66 -6.78
N VAL A 29 -2.00 -1.00 -7.48
CA VAL A 29 -2.95 -2.04 -7.09
C VAL A 29 -2.79 -3.17 -8.08
N ALA A 30 -2.22 -4.29 -7.63
CA ALA A 30 -1.97 -5.43 -8.51
C ALA A 30 -3.30 -6.13 -8.83
N PRO A 31 -3.43 -6.72 -10.03
CA PRO A 31 -4.62 -7.51 -10.41
C PRO A 31 -4.90 -8.69 -9.48
N ALA A 32 -3.87 -9.16 -8.75
CA ALA A 32 -3.98 -10.22 -7.74
C ALA A 32 -4.45 -9.72 -6.36
N GLY A 33 -4.75 -8.42 -6.21
CA GLY A 33 -5.34 -7.85 -5.01
C GLY A 33 -4.33 -7.38 -3.96
N ASP A 34 -3.05 -7.27 -4.28
CA ASP A 34 -2.06 -6.64 -3.39
C ASP A 34 -1.97 -5.12 -3.66
N LEU A 35 -1.76 -4.35 -2.59
CA LEU A 35 -1.59 -2.90 -2.61
C LEU A 35 -0.15 -2.55 -2.24
N TYR A 36 0.53 -1.82 -3.12
CA TYR A 36 1.94 -1.42 -2.94
C TYR A 36 2.02 0.06 -2.59
N VAL A 37 2.62 0.37 -1.44
CA VAL A 37 2.60 1.71 -0.87
C VAL A 37 3.96 2.13 -0.32
N THR A 38 4.20 3.43 -0.25
CA THR A 38 5.38 4.03 0.37
C THR A 38 4.96 5.16 1.28
N PRO A 39 5.36 5.18 2.55
CA PRO A 39 5.21 6.36 3.38
C PRO A 39 6.05 7.52 2.86
N HIS A 40 5.52 8.73 2.98
CA HIS A 40 6.19 9.93 2.51
C HIS A 40 7.42 10.23 3.36
N GLY A 41 8.58 10.33 2.71
CA GLY A 41 9.86 10.57 3.39
C GLY A 41 10.53 9.31 3.91
N ASP A 42 9.96 8.14 3.64
CA ASP A 42 10.59 6.84 3.87
C ASP A 42 11.12 6.26 2.54
N THR A 43 12.15 5.43 2.64
CA THR A 43 12.68 4.62 1.53
C THR A 43 12.07 3.22 1.51
N ALA A 44 11.51 2.77 2.62
CA ALA A 44 10.86 1.47 2.74
C ALA A 44 9.42 1.52 2.23
N GLY A 45 9.13 0.68 1.26
CA GLY A 45 7.82 0.35 0.75
C GLY A 45 7.20 -0.84 1.47
N PHE A 46 5.88 -0.91 1.40
CA PHE A 46 5.07 -1.96 2.00
C PHE A 46 4.13 -2.57 0.97
N ARG A 47 4.00 -3.89 1.03
CA ARG A 47 2.92 -4.64 0.38
C ARG A 47 1.83 -4.90 1.40
N ILE A 48 0.59 -4.57 1.05
CA ILE A 48 -0.61 -4.91 1.80
C ILE A 48 -1.40 -5.93 0.98
N ALA A 49 -1.44 -7.18 1.44
CA ALA A 49 -2.21 -8.23 0.79
C ALA A 49 -3.73 -8.00 0.93
N ALA A 50 -4.53 -8.71 0.13
CA ALA A 50 -5.99 -8.56 0.11
C ALA A 50 -6.67 -8.81 1.48
N ASP A 51 -6.06 -9.63 2.34
CA ASP A 51 -6.49 -9.92 3.71
C ASP A 51 -6.01 -8.88 4.75
N GLY A 52 -5.26 -7.86 4.31
CA GLY A 52 -4.69 -6.80 5.14
C GLY A 52 -3.33 -7.14 5.75
N ALA A 53 -2.71 -8.29 5.44
CA ALA A 53 -1.37 -8.60 5.90
C ALA A 53 -0.35 -7.62 5.30
N VAL A 54 0.46 -7.00 6.17
CA VAL A 54 1.47 -6.01 5.77
C VAL A 54 2.86 -6.65 5.78
N SER A 55 3.63 -6.41 4.73
CA SER A 55 5.03 -6.83 4.64
C SER A 55 5.86 -5.67 4.11
N GLU A 56 6.97 -5.36 4.78
CA GLU A 56 8.00 -4.46 4.22
C GLU A 56 8.67 -5.15 3.03
N ILE A 57 8.85 -4.43 1.93
CA ILE A 57 9.35 -4.98 0.66
C ILE A 57 10.61 -4.25 0.15
N GLY A 58 11.26 -3.42 0.98
CA GLY A 58 12.35 -2.56 0.53
C GLY A 58 11.83 -1.43 -0.35
N GLU A 59 12.57 -0.98 -1.36
CA GLU A 59 12.06 0.06 -2.27
C GLU A 59 10.83 -0.42 -3.05
N THR A 60 9.77 0.37 -3.00
CA THR A 60 8.57 0.24 -3.82
C THR A 60 8.97 0.54 -5.27
N LEU A 61 9.25 -0.52 -6.04
CA LEU A 61 9.59 -0.37 -7.44
C LEU A 61 8.48 0.42 -8.16
N PRO A 62 8.81 1.42 -9.00
CA PRO A 62 7.80 2.08 -9.82
C PRO A 62 7.12 1.02 -10.69
N ALA A 63 5.79 1.05 -10.73
CA ALA A 63 5.03 0.19 -11.62
C ALA A 63 5.53 0.38 -13.07
N PRO A 64 5.78 -0.70 -13.83
CA PRO A 64 6.17 -0.61 -15.23
C PRO A 64 5.09 0.04 -16.10
#